data_AF-A0A2K0WTY9-F1
#
_entry.id   AF-A0A2K0WTY9-F1
#
_cell.length_a   1.000
_cell.length_b   1.000
_cell.length_c   1.000
_cell.angle_alpha   90.00
_cell.angle_beta   90.00
_cell.angle_gamma   90.00
#
_symmetry.space_group_name_H-M   'P 1'
#
loop_
_entity.id
_entity.type
_entity.pdbx_description
1 polymer ?
#
loop_
_entity_poly.entity_id
_entity_poly.type
_entity_poly.pdbx_seq_one_letter_code
_entity_poly.pdbx_strand_id
1 'polypeptide(L)'
;MDGPSLHALLSMENPIFKIAHGASKRHDTKGRPLEANNITRWVDFNLQNIVSAYGHILSRRASGLQIVNLENAEVEEEVRNVTELKKAAYHWLDSICVPLICEGAGILQGSLSCPDTVHSGQDAPLISRKGSKPNWTFYTGQGHRIYLVTGTFRLSKAWSSEKLEHQTPRCNEPIEQLARHAEEAQARYGFVLSEKEVVVVCFYTTKQGKPAAKWQTISTSASGQATLTVNLAIWALTMMSLNEQHRSIVQEDCTAPLNAWLAQPGHYRNHLSGRVLSYLPTGGIIRDQ
;
A
#
# COMPACT_ATOMS: atom_id res chain seq x y z
N MET A 1 13.58 -26.69 -12.57
CA MET A 1 13.85 -26.08 -11.25
C MET A 1 12.71 -25.13 -10.96
N ASP A 2 12.06 -25.30 -9.83
CA ASP A 2 10.82 -24.60 -9.48
C ASP A 2 11.12 -23.29 -8.76
N GLY A 3 10.74 -22.15 -9.35
CA GLY A 3 10.99 -20.82 -8.77
C GLY A 3 10.20 -20.53 -7.48
N PRO A 4 10.59 -19.50 -6.72
CA PRO A 4 9.92 -19.13 -5.46
C PRO A 4 8.47 -18.68 -5.68
N SER A 5 7.65 -18.84 -4.64
CA SER A 5 6.29 -18.28 -4.63
C SER A 5 6.32 -16.75 -4.59
N LEU A 6 5.26 -16.11 -5.09
CA LEU A 6 5.11 -14.65 -4.98
C LEU A 6 5.14 -14.20 -3.52
N HIS A 7 4.56 -14.98 -2.60
CA HIS A 7 4.64 -14.68 -1.16
C HIS A 7 6.08 -14.67 -0.67
N ALA A 8 6.90 -15.65 -1.05
CA ALA A 8 8.30 -15.72 -0.65
C ALA A 8 9.07 -14.49 -1.13
N LEU A 9 8.86 -14.07 -2.39
CA LEU A 9 9.49 -12.88 -2.94
C LEU A 9 9.04 -11.59 -2.24
N LEU A 10 7.73 -11.42 -2.02
CA LEU A 10 7.22 -10.27 -1.26
C LEU A 10 7.69 -10.25 0.20
N SER A 11 8.16 -11.38 0.72
CA SER A 11 8.61 -11.52 2.10
C SER A 11 10.11 -11.35 2.29
N MET A 12 10.86 -11.05 1.22
CA MET A 12 12.30 -10.86 1.31
C MET A 12 12.66 -9.60 2.10
N GLU A 13 13.91 -9.56 2.56
CA GLU A 13 14.46 -8.40 3.26
C GLU A 13 14.41 -7.14 2.37
N ASN A 14 14.07 -6.01 2.98
CA ASN A 14 14.07 -4.72 2.30
C ASN A 14 15.46 -4.09 2.40
N PRO A 15 15.85 -3.21 1.45
CA PRO A 15 17.07 -2.42 1.58
C PRO A 15 17.09 -1.62 2.89
N ILE A 16 18.27 -1.54 3.50
CA ILE A 16 18.49 -0.79 4.74
C ILE A 16 18.94 0.63 4.40
N PHE A 17 18.13 1.62 4.78
CA PHE A 17 18.50 3.03 4.68
C PHE A 17 18.93 3.55 6.06
N LYS A 18 20.14 4.10 6.17
CA LYS A 18 20.65 4.67 7.45
C LYS A 18 20.56 6.20 7.43
N ILE A 19 20.03 6.81 8.50
CA ILE A 19 20.06 8.28 8.59
C ILE A 19 21.47 8.76 8.94
N ALA A 20 22.06 9.56 8.06
CA ALA A 20 23.31 10.23 8.37
C ALA A 20 23.14 11.36 9.41
N HIS A 21 24.21 11.65 10.15
CA HIS A 21 24.22 12.74 11.12
C HIS A 21 23.89 14.09 10.46
N GLY A 22 22.98 14.87 11.07
CA GLY A 22 22.61 16.20 10.58
C GLY A 22 21.39 16.30 9.66
N ALA A 23 20.65 15.19 9.42
CA ALA A 23 19.50 15.20 8.52
C ALA A 23 18.43 16.27 8.86
N SER A 24 17.93 16.95 7.82
CA SER A 24 16.98 18.07 7.91
C SER A 24 15.55 17.62 8.26
N LYS A 25 14.84 18.44 9.04
CA LYS A 25 13.49 18.16 9.56
C LYS A 25 12.34 18.66 8.67
N ARG A 26 12.60 19.52 7.68
CA ARG A 26 11.53 20.34 7.07
C ARG A 26 10.95 19.70 5.82
N HIS A 27 9.65 19.38 5.86
CA HIS A 27 8.80 19.21 4.70
C HIS A 27 7.50 19.95 4.95
N ASP A 28 7.40 21.18 4.44
CA ASP A 28 6.15 21.95 4.51
C ASP A 28 5.32 21.58 3.28
N THR A 29 4.22 20.87 3.48
CA THR A 29 3.39 20.39 2.37
C THR A 29 1.93 20.56 2.72
N LYS A 30 1.18 21.24 1.85
CA LYS A 30 -0.24 21.51 2.01
C LYS A 30 -1.04 20.20 1.99
N GLY A 31 -1.56 19.79 3.13
CA GLY A 31 -2.49 18.66 3.26
C GLY A 31 -3.96 19.05 3.18
N ARG A 32 -4.83 18.06 3.05
CA ARG A 32 -6.26 18.15 3.31
C ARG A 32 -6.44 17.92 4.83
N PRO A 33 -7.02 18.86 5.60
CA PRO A 33 -7.16 18.67 7.05
C PRO A 33 -8.03 17.46 7.40
N LEU A 34 -7.62 16.69 8.40
CA LEU A 34 -8.41 15.60 9.01
C LEU A 34 -8.55 15.86 10.52
N GLU A 35 -9.74 15.61 11.04
CA GLU A 35 -9.94 15.61 12.50
C GLU A 35 -9.16 14.43 13.10
N ALA A 36 -8.42 14.68 14.19
CA ALA A 36 -7.57 13.64 14.80
C ALA A 36 -8.36 12.38 15.19
N ASN A 37 -9.60 12.55 15.66
CA ASN A 37 -10.47 11.43 16.03
C ASN A 37 -10.95 10.59 14.82
N ASN A 38 -10.80 11.11 13.60
CA ASN A 38 -11.14 10.40 12.36
C ASN A 38 -9.93 9.67 11.75
N ILE A 39 -8.77 9.69 12.43
CA ILE A 39 -7.56 8.97 12.04
C ILE A 39 -7.37 7.81 13.02
N THR A 40 -7.70 6.59 12.60
CA THR A 40 -7.76 5.41 13.47
C THR A 40 -6.86 4.28 12.99
N ARG A 41 -6.55 3.31 13.85
CA ARG A 41 -5.77 2.13 13.46
C ARG A 41 -6.54 1.23 12.49
N TRP A 42 -5.87 0.75 11.45
CA TRP A 42 -6.38 -0.21 10.48
C TRP A 42 -6.05 -1.64 10.90
N VAL A 43 -6.66 -2.08 12.01
CA VAL A 43 -6.39 -3.39 12.65
C VAL A 43 -6.60 -4.60 11.72
N ASP A 44 -7.48 -4.44 10.74
CA ASP A 44 -7.84 -5.45 9.75
C ASP A 44 -6.79 -5.59 8.62
N PHE A 45 -5.90 -4.60 8.46
CA PHE A 45 -4.77 -4.69 7.55
C PHE A 45 -3.61 -5.44 8.22
N ASN A 46 -3.67 -6.77 8.17
CA ASN A 46 -2.68 -7.67 8.77
C ASN A 46 -2.37 -8.86 7.84
N LEU A 47 -1.29 -9.59 8.14
CA LEU A 47 -0.83 -10.72 7.32
C LEU A 47 -1.92 -11.78 7.15
N GLN A 48 -2.61 -12.16 8.22
CA GLN A 48 -3.61 -13.23 8.20
C GLN A 48 -4.75 -12.88 7.23
N ASN A 49 -5.26 -11.65 7.27
CA ASN A 49 -6.36 -11.23 6.42
C ASN A 49 -5.91 -11.08 4.95
N ILE A 50 -4.70 -10.57 4.71
CA ILE A 50 -4.11 -10.47 3.36
C ILE A 50 -3.92 -11.86 2.76
N VAL A 51 -3.34 -12.82 3.50
CA VAL A 51 -3.12 -14.20 3.03
C VAL A 51 -4.46 -14.93 2.87
N SER A 52 -5.45 -14.65 3.72
CA SER A 52 -6.79 -15.24 3.57
C SER A 52 -7.44 -14.75 2.28
N ALA A 53 -7.40 -13.45 1.99
CA ALA A 53 -7.97 -12.89 0.76
C ALA A 53 -7.18 -13.34 -0.49
N TYR A 54 -5.86 -13.19 -0.49
CA TYR A 54 -5.03 -13.31 -1.70
C TYR A 54 -4.15 -14.57 -1.76
N GLY A 55 -4.32 -15.52 -0.84
CA GLY A 55 -3.44 -16.70 -0.73
C GLY A 55 -3.31 -17.51 -2.02
N HIS A 56 -4.37 -17.60 -2.83
CA HIS A 56 -4.35 -18.28 -4.12
C HIS A 56 -3.46 -17.59 -5.18
N ILE A 57 -3.22 -16.28 -5.06
CA ILE A 57 -2.28 -15.51 -5.89
C ILE A 57 -0.89 -15.62 -5.30
N LEU A 58 -0.78 -15.39 -3.99
CA LEU A 58 0.47 -15.43 -3.25
C LEU A 58 1.17 -16.79 -3.30
N SER A 59 0.42 -17.89 -3.42
CA SER A 59 0.95 -19.24 -3.57
C SER A 59 1.45 -19.56 -4.98
N ARG A 60 1.12 -18.74 -5.99
CA ARG A 60 1.60 -18.98 -7.36
C ARG A 60 3.09 -18.69 -7.45
N ARG A 61 3.76 -19.44 -8.31
CA ARG A 61 5.17 -19.23 -8.62
C ARG A 61 5.30 -18.06 -9.58
N ALA A 62 6.15 -17.11 -9.21
CA ALA A 62 6.56 -16.03 -10.09
C ALA A 62 7.30 -16.64 -11.27
N SER A 63 6.68 -16.65 -12.44
CA SER A 63 7.19 -17.38 -13.61
C SER A 63 7.78 -16.38 -14.60
N GLY A 64 9.11 -16.29 -14.65
CA GLY A 64 9.81 -15.39 -15.57
C GLY A 64 10.20 -14.02 -14.99
N LEU A 65 9.98 -13.78 -13.70
CA LEU A 65 10.69 -12.72 -13.00
C LEU A 65 12.17 -13.13 -12.92
N GLN A 66 12.99 -12.61 -13.84
CA GLN A 66 14.41 -12.45 -13.58
C GLN A 66 14.47 -11.58 -12.34
N ILE A 67 14.76 -12.21 -11.20
CA ILE A 67 14.98 -11.51 -9.94
C ILE A 67 16.23 -10.67 -10.18
N VAL A 68 16.04 -9.44 -10.66
CA VAL A 68 17.14 -8.53 -10.94
C VAL A 68 17.75 -8.19 -9.58
N ASN A 69 18.91 -8.80 -9.31
CA ASN A 69 19.82 -8.56 -8.20
C ASN A 69 19.18 -8.07 -6.90
N LEU A 70 18.61 -9.02 -6.15
CA LEU A 70 18.45 -8.89 -4.70
C LEU A 70 19.78 -8.79 -3.95
N GLU A 71 20.91 -9.05 -4.62
CA GLU A 71 22.26 -8.85 -4.07
C GLU A 71 22.50 -7.41 -3.59
N ASN A 72 21.68 -6.44 -4.03
CA ASN A 72 21.75 -5.06 -3.56
C ASN A 72 21.03 -4.80 -2.22
N ALA A 73 20.30 -5.77 -1.65
CA ALA A 73 19.67 -5.62 -0.33
C ALA A 73 20.71 -5.50 0.81
N GLU A 74 21.95 -5.97 0.58
CA GLU A 74 23.05 -5.89 1.55
C GLU A 74 23.77 -4.54 1.55
N VAL A 75 23.56 -3.67 0.54
CA VAL A 75 24.22 -2.38 0.48
C VAL A 75 23.46 -1.38 1.35
N GLU A 76 23.97 -1.14 2.56
CA GLU A 76 23.49 -0.08 3.41
C GLU A 76 23.69 1.28 2.72
N GLU A 77 22.58 1.97 2.41
CA GLU A 77 22.64 3.31 1.82
C GLU A 77 22.43 4.35 2.91
N GLU A 78 23.44 5.20 3.14
CA GLU A 78 23.28 6.35 4.02
C GLU A 78 22.46 7.45 3.33
N VAL A 79 21.32 7.79 3.95
CA VAL A 79 20.44 8.87 3.51
C VAL A 79 20.55 10.07 4.46
N ARG A 80 20.97 11.22 3.92
CA ARG A 80 21.13 12.48 4.67
C ARG A 80 19.89 13.37 4.61
N ASN A 81 19.09 13.19 3.58
CA ASN A 81 17.92 14.02 3.31
C ASN A 81 16.86 13.22 2.55
N VAL A 82 15.68 13.81 2.41
CA VAL A 82 14.54 13.17 1.73
C VAL A 82 14.79 12.92 0.24
N THR A 83 15.67 13.70 -0.41
CA THR A 83 15.99 13.54 -1.83
C THR A 83 16.81 12.28 -2.07
N GLU A 84 17.76 12.00 -1.18
CA GLU A 84 18.53 10.75 -1.18
C GLU A 84 17.62 9.54 -0.86
N LEU A 85 16.76 9.66 0.17
CA LEU A 85 15.76 8.63 0.46
C LEU A 85 14.86 8.35 -0.75
N LYS A 86 14.40 9.39 -1.45
CA LYS A 86 13.61 9.23 -2.68
C LYS A 86 14.35 8.45 -3.75
N LYS A 87 15.59 8.82 -4.03
CA LYS A 87 16.39 8.14 -5.06
C LYS A 87 16.55 6.65 -4.76
N ALA A 88 16.89 6.33 -3.51
CA ALA A 88 17.05 4.97 -3.02
C ALA A 88 15.73 4.18 -3.08
N ALA A 89 14.65 4.77 -2.57
CA ALA A 89 13.32 4.17 -2.58
C ALA A 89 12.75 4.01 -3.99
N TYR A 90 13.00 4.94 -4.93
CA TYR A 90 12.56 4.80 -6.33
C TYR A 90 13.22 3.61 -7.01
N HIS A 91 14.54 3.46 -6.83
CA HIS A 91 15.25 2.30 -7.36
C HIS A 91 14.71 1.00 -6.77
N TRP A 92 14.54 0.93 -5.44
CA TRP A 92 13.96 -0.23 -4.79
C TRP A 92 12.55 -0.56 -5.29
N LEU A 93 11.66 0.44 -5.34
CA LEU A 93 10.28 0.23 -5.75
C LEU A 93 10.18 -0.22 -7.21
N ASP A 94 10.95 0.37 -8.12
CA ASP A 94 10.96 -0.03 -9.54
C ASP A 94 11.61 -1.40 -9.77
N SER A 95 12.66 -1.75 -9.03
CA SER A 95 13.37 -3.02 -9.25
C SER A 95 12.70 -4.22 -8.57
N ILE A 96 12.02 -4.02 -7.44
CA ILE A 96 11.46 -5.13 -6.63
C ILE A 96 9.93 -5.05 -6.56
N CYS A 97 9.38 -3.94 -6.05
CA CYS A 97 7.93 -3.86 -5.81
C CYS A 97 7.10 -3.89 -7.10
N VAL A 98 7.45 -3.06 -8.10
CA VAL A 98 6.68 -2.92 -9.35
C VAL A 98 6.57 -4.25 -10.10
N PRO A 99 7.65 -5.02 -10.34
CA PRO A 99 7.55 -6.30 -11.02
C PRO A 99 6.65 -7.32 -10.28
N LEU A 100 6.74 -7.38 -8.95
CA LEU A 100 5.91 -8.28 -8.13
C LEU A 100 4.44 -7.86 -8.12
N ILE A 101 4.17 -6.54 -8.16
CA ILE A 101 2.82 -5.99 -8.33
C ILE A 101 2.27 -6.35 -9.69
N CYS A 102 3.04 -6.21 -10.77
CA CYS A 102 2.61 -6.56 -12.12
C CYS A 102 2.30 -8.06 -12.25
N GLU A 103 3.13 -8.94 -11.66
CA GLU A 103 2.88 -10.39 -11.62
C GLU A 103 1.56 -10.70 -10.88
N GLY A 104 1.37 -10.12 -9.69
CA GLY A 104 0.15 -10.29 -8.91
C GLY A 104 -1.09 -9.76 -9.63
N ALA A 105 -0.96 -8.60 -10.28
CA ALA A 105 -2.02 -8.00 -11.08
C ALA A 105 -2.40 -8.92 -12.24
N GLY A 106 -1.44 -9.41 -13.03
CA GLY A 106 -1.71 -10.31 -14.16
C GLY A 106 -2.47 -11.57 -13.75
N ILE A 107 -2.17 -12.12 -12.57
CA ILE A 107 -2.91 -13.25 -11.99
C ILE A 107 -4.34 -12.85 -11.59
N LEU A 108 -4.49 -11.71 -10.89
CA LEU A 108 -5.79 -11.23 -10.40
C LEU A 108 -6.73 -10.86 -11.55
N GLN A 109 -6.20 -10.28 -12.62
CA GLN A 109 -6.95 -9.84 -13.80
C GLN A 109 -7.65 -10.99 -14.52
N GLY A 110 -7.03 -12.17 -14.57
CA GLY A 110 -7.69 -13.38 -15.07
C GLY A 110 -8.94 -13.77 -14.26
N SER A 111 -9.06 -13.29 -13.02
CA SER A 111 -10.20 -13.56 -12.13
C SER A 111 -11.24 -12.43 -12.06
N LEU A 112 -10.84 -11.19 -12.40
CA LEU A 112 -11.68 -9.98 -12.29
C LEU A 112 -12.04 -9.32 -13.64
N SER A 113 -11.59 -9.87 -14.77
CA SER A 113 -11.85 -9.33 -16.13
C SER A 113 -11.42 -7.86 -16.31
N CYS A 114 -10.35 -7.43 -15.65
CA CYS A 114 -9.80 -6.07 -15.74
C CYS A 114 -8.47 -6.10 -16.52
N PRO A 115 -8.34 -5.52 -17.72
CA PRO A 115 -7.20 -5.79 -18.60
C PRO A 115 -5.96 -4.88 -18.42
N ASP A 116 -5.97 -3.93 -17.48
CA ASP A 116 -4.94 -2.87 -17.54
C ASP A 116 -3.66 -3.18 -16.75
N THR A 117 -2.52 -3.15 -17.44
CA THR A 117 -1.19 -3.20 -16.82
C THR A 117 -1.02 -2.10 -15.76
N VAL A 118 -0.40 -2.46 -14.63
CA VAL A 118 -0.04 -1.50 -13.59
C VAL A 118 1.25 -0.77 -13.99
N HIS A 119 1.25 0.54 -13.79
CA HIS A 119 2.37 1.43 -14.04
C HIS A 119 2.74 2.21 -12.78
N SER A 120 3.99 2.66 -12.71
CA SER A 120 4.49 3.56 -11.66
C SER A 120 4.73 4.98 -12.19
N GLY A 121 4.79 5.94 -11.27
CA GLY A 121 5.12 7.34 -11.55
C GLY A 121 5.83 7.97 -10.35
N GLN A 122 6.83 8.79 -10.62
CA GLN A 122 7.68 9.44 -9.63
C GLN A 122 7.49 10.96 -9.67
N ASP A 123 7.19 11.59 -8.52
CA ASP A 123 7.01 13.04 -8.37
C ASP A 123 6.12 13.70 -9.47
N ALA A 124 5.16 12.94 -10.01
CA ALA A 124 4.30 13.35 -11.11
C ALA A 124 3.02 14.04 -10.60
N PRO A 125 2.58 15.14 -11.24
CA PRO A 125 1.33 15.79 -10.84
C PRO A 125 0.09 14.95 -11.19
N LEU A 126 -0.95 15.03 -10.35
CA LEU A 126 -2.19 14.25 -10.49
C LEU A 126 -3.21 14.83 -11.51
N ILE A 127 -3.56 16.13 -11.42
CA ILE A 127 -4.65 16.73 -12.24
C ILE A 127 -4.14 17.76 -13.28
N SER A 128 -2.97 18.38 -13.06
CA SER A 128 -2.32 19.33 -13.99
C SER A 128 -0.93 19.71 -13.46
N ARG A 129 -0.13 20.54 -14.17
CA ARG A 129 1.18 21.03 -13.64
C ARG A 129 1.12 21.69 -12.25
N LYS A 130 -0.07 22.10 -11.78
CA LYS A 130 -0.31 22.71 -10.46
C LYS A 130 -0.90 21.75 -9.42
N GLY A 131 -1.23 20.51 -9.80
CA GLY A 131 -1.71 19.48 -8.89
C GLY A 131 -0.67 19.08 -7.86
N SER A 132 -1.10 18.42 -6.80
CA SER A 132 -0.21 17.81 -5.84
C SER A 132 0.66 16.75 -6.51
N LYS A 133 1.89 16.59 -5.99
CA LYS A 133 2.91 15.69 -6.51
C LYS A 133 3.24 14.64 -5.44
N PRO A 134 2.55 13.50 -5.43
CA PRO A 134 2.98 12.36 -4.63
C PRO A 134 4.41 11.99 -5.03
N ASN A 135 5.19 11.47 -4.08
CA ASN A 135 6.53 10.99 -4.39
C ASN A 135 6.46 9.72 -5.24
N TRP A 136 5.42 8.93 -5.02
CA TRP A 136 5.15 7.73 -5.79
C TRP A 136 3.66 7.62 -6.15
N THR A 137 3.36 7.05 -7.31
CA THR A 137 2.00 6.67 -7.70
C THR A 137 2.01 5.32 -8.41
N PHE A 138 1.05 4.47 -8.09
CA PHE A 138 0.64 3.33 -8.92
C PHE A 138 -0.63 3.71 -9.68
N TYR A 139 -0.72 3.38 -10.97
CA TYR A 139 -1.89 3.67 -11.80
C TYR A 139 -2.04 2.64 -12.92
N THR A 140 -3.24 2.55 -13.48
CA THR A 140 -3.51 1.87 -14.75
C THR A 140 -3.84 2.88 -15.85
N GLY A 141 -3.83 2.42 -17.11
CA GLY A 141 -4.15 3.24 -18.27
C GLY A 141 -2.98 4.05 -18.81
N GLN A 142 -2.78 3.99 -20.13
CA GLN A 142 -1.71 4.70 -20.84
C GLN A 142 -2.08 6.15 -21.23
N GLY A 143 -3.37 6.40 -21.49
CA GLY A 143 -3.89 7.72 -21.85
C GLY A 143 -4.54 8.43 -20.67
N HIS A 144 -5.67 7.90 -20.20
CA HIS A 144 -6.32 8.36 -18.98
C HIS A 144 -5.82 7.53 -17.80
N ARG A 145 -5.05 8.15 -16.91
CA ARG A 145 -4.49 7.46 -15.74
C ARG A 145 -5.55 7.27 -14.69
N ILE A 146 -5.77 6.01 -14.31
CA ILE A 146 -6.59 5.63 -13.17
C ILE A 146 -5.64 5.32 -12.02
N TYR A 147 -5.56 6.24 -11.05
CA TYR A 147 -4.67 6.07 -9.91
C TYR A 147 -5.19 5.00 -8.94
N LEU A 148 -4.26 4.17 -8.48
CA LEU A 148 -4.52 3.04 -7.59
C LEU A 148 -4.08 3.35 -6.16
N VAL A 149 -2.84 3.82 -6.01
CA VAL A 149 -2.19 4.08 -4.72
C VAL A 149 -1.26 5.27 -4.86
N THR A 150 -1.21 6.13 -3.83
CA THR A 150 -0.28 7.26 -3.77
C THR A 150 0.70 7.14 -2.60
N GLY A 151 1.95 7.55 -2.78
CA GLY A 151 3.00 7.46 -1.77
C GLY A 151 3.63 8.81 -1.47
N THR A 152 3.95 9.05 -0.19
CA THR A 152 4.80 10.18 0.23
C THR A 152 5.93 9.72 1.13
N PHE A 153 7.09 10.36 1.02
CA PHE A 153 8.28 9.93 1.74
C PHE A 153 8.64 10.95 2.83
N ARG A 154 9.12 10.43 3.97
CA ARG A 154 9.53 11.20 5.14
C ARG A 154 10.71 10.50 5.82
N LEU A 155 11.65 11.27 6.35
CA LEU A 155 12.65 10.73 7.27
C LEU A 155 12.01 10.49 8.65
N SER A 156 12.35 9.40 9.34
CA SER A 156 11.78 9.11 10.68
C SER A 156 12.08 10.21 11.70
N LYS A 157 13.22 10.90 11.54
CA LYS A 157 13.58 12.08 12.34
C LYS A 157 12.61 13.26 12.17
N ALA A 158 11.99 13.38 11.00
CA ALA A 158 10.96 14.39 10.74
C ALA A 158 9.59 13.89 11.21
N TRP A 159 9.25 12.64 10.95
CA TRP A 159 7.97 12.05 11.32
C TRP A 159 8.04 10.52 11.43
N SER A 160 7.39 9.96 12.45
CA SER A 160 7.15 8.52 12.61
C SER A 160 5.70 8.27 13.04
N SER A 161 5.23 7.04 12.88
CA SER A 161 3.89 6.61 13.27
C SER A 161 3.64 6.67 14.78
N GLU A 162 4.69 6.61 15.61
CA GLU A 162 4.61 6.85 17.06
C GLU A 162 3.97 8.21 17.38
N LYS A 163 4.15 9.21 16.50
CA LYS A 163 3.51 10.51 16.66
C LYS A 163 1.99 10.44 16.56
N LEU A 164 1.46 9.54 15.72
CA LEU A 164 0.01 9.30 15.60
C LEU A 164 -0.52 8.61 16.86
N GLU A 165 0.21 7.63 17.39
CA GLU A 165 -0.18 6.93 18.63
C GLU A 165 -0.22 7.86 19.83
N HIS A 166 0.79 8.71 19.97
CA HIS A 166 0.89 9.65 21.08
C HIS A 166 0.18 10.98 20.83
N GLN A 167 -0.51 11.13 19.69
CA GLN A 167 -1.23 12.35 19.27
C GLN A 167 -0.40 13.63 19.45
N THR A 168 0.89 13.57 19.12
CA THR A 168 1.81 14.71 19.26
C THR A 168 1.47 15.85 18.30
N PRO A 169 1.91 17.10 18.54
CA PRO A 169 1.66 18.20 17.61
C PRO A 169 2.13 17.86 16.19
N ARG A 170 1.29 18.19 15.19
CA ARG A 170 1.55 17.93 13.76
C ARG A 170 1.69 16.45 13.39
N CYS A 171 1.21 15.53 14.23
CA CYS A 171 1.23 14.10 13.92
C CYS A 171 0.47 13.75 12.63
N ASN A 172 -0.56 14.52 12.28
CA ASN A 172 -1.42 14.23 11.13
C ASN A 172 -0.82 14.68 9.78
N GLU A 173 0.20 15.54 9.75
CA GLU A 173 0.66 16.23 8.53
C GLU A 173 0.89 15.29 7.32
N PRO A 174 1.56 14.11 7.46
CA PRO A 174 1.73 13.21 6.31
C PRO A 174 0.44 12.50 5.87
N ILE A 175 -0.46 12.21 6.82
CA ILE A 175 -1.77 11.61 6.51
C ILE A 175 -2.64 12.63 5.79
N GLU A 176 -2.62 13.90 6.22
CA GLU A 176 -3.31 15.01 5.57
C GLU A 176 -2.76 15.28 4.16
N GLN A 177 -1.43 15.20 3.98
CA GLN A 177 -0.83 15.27 2.66
C GLN A 177 -1.33 14.13 1.75
N LEU A 178 -1.30 12.88 2.24
CA LEU A 178 -1.82 11.75 1.49
C LEU A 178 -3.32 11.87 1.22
N ALA A 179 -4.11 12.43 2.13
CA ALA A 179 -5.54 12.64 1.92
C ALA A 179 -5.80 13.60 0.75
N ARG A 180 -4.97 14.64 0.60
CA ARG A 180 -5.02 15.51 -0.57
C ARG A 180 -4.66 14.74 -1.85
N HIS A 181 -3.61 13.92 -1.81
CA HIS A 181 -3.24 13.09 -2.96
C HIS A 181 -4.36 12.12 -3.33
N ALA A 182 -5.00 11.48 -2.35
CA ALA A 182 -6.11 10.57 -2.51
C ALA A 182 -7.35 11.24 -3.12
N GLU A 183 -7.71 12.45 -2.64
CA GLU A 183 -8.80 13.27 -3.18
C GLU A 183 -8.53 13.65 -4.65
N GLU A 184 -7.32 14.13 -4.96
CA GLU A 184 -6.96 14.52 -6.33
C GLU A 184 -6.80 13.32 -7.28
N ALA A 185 -6.33 12.19 -6.78
CA ALA A 185 -6.14 10.95 -7.54
C ALA A 185 -7.44 10.14 -7.68
N GLN A 186 -8.49 10.49 -6.94
CA GLN A 186 -9.68 9.65 -6.75
C GLN A 186 -9.35 8.21 -6.29
N ALA A 187 -8.30 8.07 -5.48
CA ALA A 187 -7.77 6.79 -5.02
C ALA A 187 -7.93 6.65 -3.51
N ARG A 188 -8.35 5.47 -3.05
CA ARG A 188 -8.63 5.19 -1.63
C ARG A 188 -7.38 4.95 -0.80
N TYR A 189 -6.31 4.45 -1.41
CA TYR A 189 -5.16 3.92 -0.67
C TYR A 189 -3.90 4.77 -0.86
N GLY A 190 -3.07 4.80 0.18
CA GLY A 190 -1.76 5.42 0.11
C GLY A 190 -0.80 4.89 1.15
N PHE A 191 0.45 5.37 1.10
CA PHE A 191 1.45 5.01 2.09
C PHE A 191 2.43 6.15 2.38
N VAL A 192 2.91 6.22 3.61
CA VAL A 192 4.07 7.02 4.01
C VAL A 192 5.26 6.08 4.11
N LEU A 193 6.35 6.38 3.40
CA LEU A 193 7.59 5.60 3.48
C LEU A 193 8.68 6.39 4.18
N SER A 194 9.34 5.74 5.12
CA SER A 194 10.57 6.19 5.76
C SER A 194 11.61 5.09 5.74
N GLU A 195 12.79 5.39 6.24
CA GLU A 195 13.85 4.42 6.44
C GLU A 195 13.55 3.35 7.51
N LYS A 196 12.61 3.60 8.43
CA LYS A 196 12.28 2.68 9.54
C LYS A 196 10.98 1.93 9.37
N GLU A 197 10.04 2.51 8.63
CA GLU A 197 8.69 2.00 8.51
C GLU A 197 8.00 2.46 7.23
N VAL A 198 7.00 1.68 6.83
CA VAL A 198 5.93 2.09 5.93
C VAL A 198 4.63 2.14 6.70
N VAL A 199 3.95 3.29 6.62
CA VAL A 199 2.62 3.49 7.16
C VAL A 199 1.61 3.45 6.02
N VAL A 200 0.85 2.37 5.91
CA VAL A 200 -0.23 2.25 4.93
C VAL A 200 -1.48 2.97 5.42
N VAL A 201 -2.26 3.52 4.49
CA VAL A 201 -3.43 4.35 4.77
C VAL A 201 -4.59 4.00 3.84
N CYS A 202 -5.80 3.95 4.40
CA CYS A 202 -7.07 3.83 3.68
C CYS A 202 -7.95 5.02 4.01
N PHE A 203 -8.35 5.78 2.99
CA PHE A 203 -9.20 6.95 3.12
C PHE A 203 -10.67 6.61 2.92
N TYR A 204 -11.54 7.25 3.68
CA TYR A 204 -12.98 7.07 3.60
C TYR A 204 -13.67 8.37 4.06
N THR A 205 -14.98 8.44 3.89
CA THR A 205 -15.79 9.49 4.52
C THR A 205 -16.59 8.92 5.69
N THR A 206 -16.68 9.65 6.79
CA THR A 206 -17.55 9.26 7.91
C THR A 206 -19.02 9.33 7.47
N LYS A 207 -19.93 8.80 8.30
CA LYS A 207 -21.39 8.94 8.07
C LYS A 207 -21.86 10.40 7.94
N GLN A 208 -21.11 11.35 8.48
CA GLN A 208 -21.37 12.79 8.39
C GLN A 208 -20.67 13.43 7.17
N GLY A 209 -20.08 12.65 6.27
CA GLY A 209 -19.37 13.12 5.08
C GLY A 209 -18.00 13.73 5.35
N LYS A 210 -17.44 13.57 6.56
CA LYS A 210 -16.12 14.12 6.90
C LYS A 210 -15.00 13.22 6.38
N PRO A 211 -13.87 13.76 5.89
CA PRO A 211 -12.72 12.94 5.52
C PRO A 211 -12.13 12.23 6.73
N ALA A 212 -11.78 10.97 6.55
CA ALA A 212 -11.26 10.09 7.59
C ALA A 212 -10.20 9.14 7.01
N ALA A 213 -9.38 8.56 7.89
CA ALA A 213 -8.31 7.65 7.51
C ALA A 213 -8.16 6.49 8.50
N LYS A 214 -7.89 5.30 7.99
CA LYS A 214 -7.40 4.15 8.77
C LYS A 214 -5.94 3.93 8.41
N TRP A 215 -5.07 3.67 9.40
CA TRP A 215 -3.64 3.51 9.16
C TRP A 215 -3.03 2.31 9.88
N GLN A 216 -2.00 1.71 9.28
CA GLN A 216 -1.21 0.64 9.90
C GLN A 216 0.27 0.83 9.60
N THR A 217 1.13 0.57 10.58
CA THR A 217 2.60 0.63 10.42
C THR A 217 3.20 -0.75 10.22
N ILE A 218 4.20 -0.82 9.35
CA ILE A 218 5.00 -1.99 9.03
C ILE A 218 6.46 -1.57 9.11
N SER A 219 7.27 -2.25 9.93
CA SER A 219 8.70 -1.97 10.01
C SER A 219 9.42 -2.34 8.71
N THR A 220 10.38 -1.53 8.27
CA THR A 220 11.23 -1.85 7.11
C THR A 220 12.12 -3.06 7.35
N SER A 221 12.43 -3.40 8.61
CA SER A 221 13.17 -4.61 8.96
C SER A 221 12.32 -5.88 8.98
N ALA A 222 10.99 -5.78 8.78
CA ALA A 222 10.12 -6.95 8.74
C ALA A 222 10.41 -7.78 7.47
N SER A 223 10.83 -9.03 7.69
CA SER A 223 11.12 -10.01 6.65
C SER A 223 10.63 -11.41 7.06
N GLY A 224 10.48 -12.29 6.07
CA GLY A 224 9.98 -13.65 6.22
C GLY A 224 8.46 -13.79 6.06
N GLN A 225 8.03 -14.98 5.63
CA GLN A 225 6.63 -15.25 5.26
C GLN A 225 5.64 -15.29 6.43
N ALA A 226 6.14 -15.22 7.67
CA ALA A 226 5.35 -15.22 8.89
C ALA A 226 5.05 -13.81 9.41
N THR A 227 5.55 -12.76 8.76
CA THR A 227 5.29 -11.36 9.11
C THR A 227 4.74 -10.56 7.93
N LEU A 228 4.02 -9.48 8.21
CA LEU A 228 3.62 -8.53 7.17
C LEU A 228 4.84 -7.67 6.83
N THR A 229 5.40 -7.86 5.63
CA THR A 229 6.54 -7.09 5.13
C THR A 229 6.09 -5.85 4.36
N VAL A 230 7.02 -4.91 4.11
CA VAL A 230 6.72 -3.69 3.36
C VAL A 230 6.30 -3.99 1.91
N ASN A 231 7.04 -4.84 1.20
CA ASN A 231 6.70 -5.20 -0.18
C ASN A 231 5.29 -5.83 -0.23
N LEU A 232 4.96 -6.74 0.70
CA LEU A 232 3.64 -7.36 0.78
C LEU A 232 2.54 -6.33 1.08
N ALA A 233 2.81 -5.36 1.96
CA ALA A 233 1.85 -4.31 2.30
C ALA A 233 1.54 -3.41 1.08
N ILE A 234 2.57 -2.90 0.38
CA ILE A 234 2.40 -2.05 -0.81
C ILE A 234 1.74 -2.85 -1.94
N TRP A 235 2.11 -4.11 -2.10
CA TRP A 235 1.49 -5.03 -3.04
C TRP A 235 -0.01 -5.19 -2.73
N ALA A 236 -0.38 -5.42 -1.48
CA ALA A 236 -1.77 -5.60 -1.08
C ALA A 236 -2.62 -4.34 -1.31
N LEU A 237 -2.09 -3.13 -1.03
CA LEU A 237 -2.79 -1.88 -1.37
C LEU A 237 -3.11 -1.79 -2.86
N THR A 238 -2.14 -2.18 -3.70
CA THR A 238 -2.32 -2.17 -5.16
C THR A 238 -3.32 -3.23 -5.62
N MET A 239 -3.28 -4.44 -5.06
CA MET A 239 -4.25 -5.49 -5.40
C MET A 239 -5.68 -5.14 -4.99
N MET A 240 -5.87 -4.44 -3.86
CA MET A 240 -7.19 -3.97 -3.43
C MET A 240 -7.72 -2.87 -4.34
N SER A 241 -6.88 -1.92 -4.78
CA SER A 241 -7.28 -0.82 -5.67
C SER A 241 -7.55 -1.24 -7.12
N LEU A 242 -7.02 -2.38 -7.56
CA LEU A 242 -7.38 -2.98 -8.84
C LEU A 242 -8.85 -3.35 -8.90
N ASN A 243 -9.47 -3.71 -7.76
CA ASN A 243 -10.91 -3.89 -7.66
C ASN A 243 -11.63 -2.53 -7.65
N GLU A 244 -12.44 -2.27 -8.68
CA GLU A 244 -13.14 -0.98 -8.88
C GLU A 244 -14.04 -0.58 -7.71
N GLN A 245 -14.68 -1.56 -7.06
CA GLN A 245 -15.55 -1.31 -5.89
C GLN A 245 -14.75 -0.84 -4.66
N HIS A 246 -13.43 -1.08 -4.67
CA HIS A 246 -12.52 -0.74 -3.59
C HIS A 246 -11.61 0.47 -3.91
N ARG A 247 -11.62 0.95 -5.15
CA ARG A 247 -10.70 1.98 -5.62
C ARG A 247 -11.03 3.39 -5.13
N SER A 248 -12.31 3.78 -5.19
CA SER A 248 -12.73 5.16 -4.88
C SER A 248 -12.90 5.38 -3.38
N ILE A 249 -12.70 6.60 -2.89
CA ILE A 249 -13.07 6.97 -1.51
C ILE A 249 -14.60 6.87 -1.38
N VAL A 250 -15.07 6.10 -0.39
CA VAL A 250 -16.50 5.88 -0.12
C VAL A 250 -16.81 6.15 1.34
N GLN A 251 -18.10 6.19 1.67
CA GLN A 251 -18.56 6.29 3.05
C GLN A 251 -18.22 5.03 3.85
N GLU A 252 -18.01 5.18 5.16
CA GLU A 252 -17.55 4.12 6.06
C GLU A 252 -18.38 2.83 6.00
N ASP A 253 -19.70 2.93 5.91
CA ASP A 253 -20.64 1.81 5.79
C ASP A 253 -20.52 1.07 4.46
N CYS A 254 -20.11 1.76 3.39
CA CYS A 254 -19.76 1.16 2.10
C CYS A 254 -18.37 0.52 2.11
N THR A 255 -17.59 0.63 3.19
CA THR A 255 -16.34 -0.12 3.34
C THR A 255 -16.61 -1.53 3.86
N ALA A 256 -15.86 -2.50 3.33
CA ALA A 256 -15.86 -3.88 3.79
C ALA A 256 -14.48 -4.22 4.39
N PRO A 257 -14.44 -4.94 5.53
CA PRO A 257 -13.22 -5.53 6.06
C PRO A 257 -12.54 -6.45 5.04
N LEU A 258 -11.21 -6.53 5.01
CA LEU A 258 -10.41 -7.40 4.14
C LEU A 258 -10.80 -8.88 4.27
N ASN A 259 -11.17 -9.28 5.49
CA ASN A 259 -11.63 -10.62 5.82
C ASN A 259 -13.14 -10.83 5.59
N ALA A 260 -13.82 -9.97 4.83
CA ALA A 260 -15.21 -10.21 4.46
C ALA A 260 -15.33 -11.29 3.37
N TRP A 261 -16.40 -12.07 3.44
CA TRP A 261 -16.70 -13.16 2.50
C TRP A 261 -18.18 -13.15 2.17
N LEU A 262 -18.50 -13.40 0.91
CA LEU A 262 -19.86 -13.62 0.42
C LEU A 262 -20.15 -15.11 0.53
N ALA A 263 -21.22 -15.46 1.26
CA ALA A 263 -21.70 -16.84 1.32
C ALA A 263 -22.40 -17.21 0.01
N GLN A 264 -22.05 -18.37 -0.55
CA GLN A 264 -22.67 -18.95 -1.75
C GLN A 264 -22.96 -20.44 -1.49
N PRO A 265 -23.85 -21.09 -2.25
CA PRO A 265 -24.15 -22.51 -2.04
C PRO A 265 -22.89 -23.39 -2.07
N GLY A 266 -22.50 -23.93 -0.92
CA GLY A 266 -21.35 -24.82 -0.75
C GLY A 266 -19.95 -24.15 -0.75
N HIS A 267 -19.86 -22.82 -0.83
CA HIS A 267 -18.57 -22.12 -0.83
C HIS A 267 -18.67 -20.65 -0.38
N TYR A 268 -17.52 -20.06 -0.10
CA TYR A 268 -17.35 -18.67 0.30
C TYR A 268 -16.45 -17.97 -0.70
N ARG A 269 -16.83 -16.75 -1.12
CA ARG A 269 -16.05 -15.94 -2.05
C ARG A 269 -15.57 -14.66 -1.38
N ASN A 270 -14.25 -14.42 -1.38
CA ASN A 270 -13.70 -13.17 -0.87
C ASN A 270 -14.04 -12.01 -1.81
N HIS A 271 -14.50 -10.88 -1.27
CA HIS A 271 -14.96 -9.74 -2.08
C HIS A 271 -13.81 -8.96 -2.76
N LEU A 272 -12.59 -9.00 -2.22
CA LEU A 272 -11.45 -8.28 -2.79
C LEU A 272 -10.87 -9.00 -3.99
N SER A 273 -10.60 -10.28 -3.81
CA SER A 273 -9.78 -11.08 -4.74
C SER A 273 -10.60 -12.05 -5.59
N GLY A 274 -11.86 -12.30 -5.21
CA GLY A 274 -12.68 -13.34 -5.82
C GLY A 274 -12.29 -14.76 -5.41
N ARG A 275 -11.36 -14.95 -4.47
CA ARG A 275 -10.94 -16.28 -3.98
C ARG A 275 -12.14 -17.08 -3.48
N VAL A 276 -12.27 -18.30 -3.96
CA VAL A 276 -13.32 -19.24 -3.53
C VAL A 276 -12.74 -20.31 -2.61
N LEU A 277 -13.41 -20.57 -1.49
CA LEU A 277 -13.06 -21.61 -0.52
C LEU A 277 -14.31 -22.41 -0.11
N SER A 278 -14.16 -23.69 0.18
CA SER A 278 -15.25 -24.53 0.72
C SER A 278 -15.55 -24.29 2.20
N TYR A 279 -14.72 -23.49 2.87
CA TYR A 279 -14.84 -23.15 4.29
C TYR A 279 -14.61 -21.65 4.50
N LEU A 280 -15.17 -21.10 5.56
CA LEU A 280 -14.91 -19.73 6.00
C LEU A 280 -13.57 -19.69 6.75
N PRO A 281 -12.57 -18.90 6.31
CA PRO A 281 -11.30 -18.80 7.02
C PRO A 281 -11.46 -18.28 8.45
N THR A 282 -10.49 -18.60 9.31
CA THR A 282 -10.47 -18.12 10.70
C THR A 282 -10.57 -16.61 10.76
N GLY A 283 -11.56 -16.12 11.51
CA GLY A 283 -11.85 -14.69 11.64
C GLY A 283 -12.61 -14.08 10.45
N GLY A 284 -12.99 -14.87 9.44
CA GLY A 284 -13.79 -14.40 8.31
C GLY A 284 -15.16 -13.89 8.74
N ILE A 285 -15.60 -12.80 8.12
CA ILE A 285 -16.90 -12.16 8.39
C ILE A 285 -17.79 -12.39 7.17
N ILE A 286 -18.97 -12.97 7.38
CA ILE A 286 -19.96 -13.11 6.29
C ILE A 286 -20.63 -11.75 6.06
N ARG A 287 -20.74 -11.34 4.80
CA ARG A 287 -21.59 -10.22 4.39
C ARG A 287 -22.73 -10.71 3.51
N ASP A 288 -23.91 -10.20 3.82
CA ASP A 288 -25.08 -10.35 2.97
C ASP A 288 -24.90 -9.49 1.69
N GLN A 289 -25.48 -9.95 0.58
CA GLN A 289 -25.43 -9.25 -0.71
C GLN A 289 -26.22 -7.95 -0.70
#